data_AF-A0AAW7AIM7-F1
#
_entry.id   AF-A0AAW7AIM7-F1
#
_cell.length_a   1.000
_cell.length_b   1.000
_cell.length_c   1.000
_cell.angle_alpha   90.00
_cell.angle_beta   90.00
_cell.angle_gamma   90.00
#
_symmetry.space_group_name_H-M   'P 1'
#
loop_
_entity.id
_entity.type
_entity.pdbx_description
1 polymer ?
#
loop_
_entity_poly.entity_id
_entity_poly.type
_entity_poly.pdbx_seq_one_letter_code
_entity_poly.pdbx_strand_id
1 'polypeptide(L)'
;MFLDRTETFVLNIGGLNKRATRKNLTKLCKQINFCNSFKFSIFKENNLYALKVNLPKYQLPYIISFLSFHNYLIYQIIESNHSEKLLDLDHLLLSSKRFELTIDGLYDAFVKDKVIDILNLINQTEHITYTFNRDKINVSCSPKVFAKLIQMIATHNIDVLGAIYQPRLMNKARIS
;
A
#
# COMPACT_ATOMS: atom_id res chain seq x y z
N MET A 1 24.19 16.41 9.21
CA MET A 1 23.62 16.44 7.85
C MET A 1 23.57 15.01 7.35
N PHE A 2 22.48 14.29 7.63
CA PHE A 2 22.31 12.94 7.12
C PHE A 2 22.02 13.08 5.62
N LEU A 3 22.86 12.47 4.78
CA LEU A 3 22.49 12.21 3.40
C LEU A 3 21.19 11.40 3.46
N ASP A 4 20.07 12.00 3.09
CA ASP A 4 18.79 11.31 2.99
C ASP A 4 18.95 10.15 2.02
N ARG A 5 19.20 8.96 2.58
CA ARG A 5 19.31 7.73 1.80
C ARG A 5 17.93 7.49 1.21
N THR A 6 17.81 7.73 -0.08
CA THR A 6 16.57 7.43 -0.81
C THR A 6 16.37 5.93 -0.86
N GLU A 7 15.16 5.49 -0.55
CA GLU A 7 14.72 4.12 -0.71
C GLU A 7 13.83 4.02 -1.95
N THR A 8 13.66 2.80 -2.46
CA THR A 8 12.83 2.55 -3.63
C THR A 8 11.62 1.73 -3.20
N PHE A 9 10.44 2.22 -3.55
CA PHE A 9 9.17 1.57 -3.27
C PHE A 9 8.44 1.25 -4.57
N VAL A 10 7.69 0.16 -4.55
CA VAL A 10 6.82 -0.27 -5.64
C VAL A 10 5.39 -0.23 -5.13
N LEU A 11 4.57 0.59 -5.80
CA LEU A 11 3.17 0.79 -5.53
C LEU A 11 2.36 0.03 -6.59
N ASN A 12 1.63 -0.99 -6.15
CA ASN A 12 0.67 -1.69 -6.99
C ASN A 12 -0.64 -0.90 -7.01
N ILE A 13 -0.91 -0.18 -8.11
CA ILE A 13 -2.03 0.74 -8.22
C ILE A 13 -3.07 0.18 -9.19
N GLY A 14 -4.35 0.29 -8.80
CA GLY A 14 -5.47 -0.15 -9.63
C GLY A 14 -5.55 0.56 -10.98
N GLY A 15 -5.87 -0.20 -12.04
CA GLY A 15 -6.18 0.35 -13.35
C GLY A 15 -4.97 0.75 -14.19
N LEU A 16 -3.73 0.48 -13.75
CA LEU A 16 -2.52 0.76 -14.52
C LEU A 16 -2.41 -0.04 -15.84
N ASN A 17 -3.21 -1.08 -16.04
CA ASN A 17 -3.31 -1.76 -17.35
C ASN A 17 -3.86 -0.82 -18.45
N LYS A 18 -4.63 0.21 -18.08
CA LYS A 18 -5.17 1.22 -19.01
C LYS A 18 -4.13 2.31 -19.31
N ARG A 19 -3.85 2.56 -20.60
CA ARG A 19 -2.90 3.59 -21.05
C ARG A 19 -3.27 5.00 -20.56
N ALA A 20 -4.57 5.32 -20.54
CA ALA A 20 -5.05 6.62 -20.06
C ALA A 20 -4.72 6.84 -18.58
N THR A 21 -4.95 5.84 -17.73
CA THR A 21 -4.62 5.89 -16.31
C THR A 21 -3.12 6.09 -16.10
N ARG A 22 -2.26 5.38 -16.85
CA ARG A 22 -0.80 5.59 -16.79
C ARG A 22 -0.40 7.01 -17.19
N LYS A 23 -0.97 7.57 -18.26
CA LYS A 23 -0.69 8.95 -18.69
C LYS A 23 -1.08 9.97 -17.61
N ASN A 24 -2.27 9.80 -17.02
CA ASN A 24 -2.76 10.68 -15.95
C ASN A 24 -1.88 10.58 -14.71
N LEU A 25 -1.49 9.37 -14.31
CA LEU A 25 -0.60 9.15 -13.17
C LEU A 25 0.77 9.79 -13.41
N THR A 26 1.35 9.61 -14.61
CA THR A 26 2.62 10.27 -14.96
C THR A 26 2.51 11.79 -14.89
N LYS A 27 1.40 12.38 -15.35
CA LYS A 27 1.17 13.83 -15.24
C LYS A 27 1.07 14.26 -13.78
N LEU A 28 0.34 13.50 -12.97
CA LEU A 28 0.16 13.78 -11.55
C LEU A 28 1.48 13.69 -10.77
N CYS A 29 2.27 12.64 -10.99
CA CYS A 29 3.57 12.48 -10.33
C CYS A 29 4.56 13.60 -10.68
N LYS A 30 4.46 14.21 -11.87
CA LYS A 30 5.26 15.38 -12.25
C LYS A 30 4.90 16.66 -11.50
N GLN A 31 3.75 16.71 -10.83
CA GLN A 31 3.31 17.87 -10.04
C GLN A 31 3.81 17.81 -8.59
N ILE A 32 4.49 16.73 -8.20
CA ILE A 32 5.02 16.55 -6.85
C ILE A 32 6.22 17.48 -6.66
N ASN A 33 6.04 18.50 -5.81
CA ASN A 33 7.07 19.51 -5.51
C ASN A 33 7.57 19.45 -4.07
N PHE A 34 6.97 18.62 -3.20
CA PHE A 34 7.37 18.50 -1.79
C PHE A 34 8.62 17.62 -1.57
N CYS A 35 9.09 16.92 -2.60
CA CYS A 35 10.25 16.04 -2.57
C CYS A 35 11.17 16.32 -3.77
N ASN A 36 12.30 16.99 -3.52
CA ASN A 36 13.27 17.32 -4.57
C ASN A 36 13.99 16.09 -5.13
N SER A 37 14.11 15.03 -4.33
CA SER A 37 14.75 13.76 -4.71
C SER A 37 13.77 12.77 -5.35
N PHE A 38 12.51 13.15 -5.55
CA PHE A 38 11.47 12.27 -6.06
C PHE A 38 11.78 11.83 -7.49
N LYS A 39 11.96 10.54 -7.67
CA LYS A 39 12.06 9.91 -8.98
C LYS A 39 11.00 8.85 -9.09
N PHE A 40 10.37 8.75 -10.26
CA PHE A 40 9.37 7.72 -10.49
C PHE A 40 9.47 7.13 -11.88
N SER A 41 9.00 5.89 -12.02
CA SER A 41 8.79 5.25 -13.31
C SER A 41 7.63 4.28 -13.22
N ILE A 42 6.92 4.08 -14.34
CA ILE A 42 5.92 3.01 -14.44
C ILE A 42 6.58 1.89 -15.22
N PHE A 43 6.66 0.70 -14.63
CA PHE A 43 7.27 -0.46 -15.25
C PHE A 43 6.24 -1.58 -15.39
N LYS A 44 6.61 -2.61 -16.16
CA LYS A 44 5.81 -3.80 -16.39
C LYS A 44 6.62 -5.03 -15.98
N GLU A 45 6.07 -5.86 -15.10
CA GLU A 45 6.68 -7.11 -14.66
C GLU A 45 5.60 -8.19 -14.63
N ASN A 46 5.86 -9.36 -15.22
CA ASN A 46 4.90 -10.49 -15.28
C ASN A 46 3.50 -10.07 -15.76
N ASN A 47 3.43 -9.21 -16.77
CA ASN A 47 2.19 -8.60 -17.29
C ASN A 47 1.45 -7.62 -16.38
N LEU A 48 1.97 -7.31 -15.20
CA LEU A 48 1.42 -6.33 -14.28
C LEU A 48 2.16 -5.00 -14.41
N TYR A 49 1.42 -3.90 -14.43
CA TYR A 49 1.99 -2.55 -14.35
C TYR A 49 2.00 -2.06 -12.91
N ALA A 50 3.12 -1.50 -12.47
CA ALA A 50 3.28 -0.91 -11.15
C ALA A 50 4.03 0.43 -11.22
N LEU A 51 3.81 1.28 -10.21
CA LEU A 51 4.53 2.54 -10.06
C LEU A 51 5.75 2.31 -9.15
N LYS A 52 6.93 2.51 -9.69
CA LYS A 52 8.18 2.57 -8.92
C LYS A 52 8.46 4.00 -8.53
N VAL A 53 8.72 4.24 -7.25
CA VAL A 53 9.09 5.55 -6.72
C VAL A 53 10.40 5.43 -5.93
N ASN A 54 11.21 6.48 -5.97
CA ASN A 54 12.45 6.57 -5.21
C ASN A 54 12.46 7.93 -4.51
N LEU A 55 12.56 7.90 -3.19
CA LEU A 55 12.43 9.06 -2.30
C LEU A 55 12.94 8.71 -0.89
N PRO A 56 13.19 9.70 -0.02
CA PRO A 56 13.54 9.46 1.39
C PRO A 56 12.41 8.75 2.12
N LYS A 57 12.70 7.72 2.92
CA LYS A 57 11.69 6.87 3.57
C LYS A 57 10.54 7.63 4.26
N TYR A 58 10.88 8.68 5.00
CA TYR A 58 9.92 9.51 5.73
C TYR A 58 8.94 10.29 4.83
N GLN A 59 9.20 10.37 3.52
CA GLN A 59 8.33 11.04 2.56
C GLN A 59 7.33 10.09 1.89
N LEU A 60 7.43 8.78 2.11
CA LEU A 60 6.53 7.78 1.54
C LEU A 60 5.06 8.00 1.95
N PRO A 61 4.74 8.30 3.23
CA PRO A 61 3.36 8.57 3.63
C PRO A 61 2.70 9.72 2.85
N TYR A 62 3.47 10.77 2.53
CA TYR A 62 2.98 11.90 1.75
C TYR A 62 2.62 11.50 0.32
N ILE A 63 3.40 10.60 -0.31
CA ILE A 63 3.09 10.06 -1.64
C ILE A 63 1.83 9.21 -1.59
N ILE A 64 1.70 8.34 -0.59
CA ILE A 64 0.52 7.49 -0.42
C ILE A 64 -0.74 8.35 -0.21
N SER A 65 -0.64 9.36 0.65
CA SER A 65 -1.72 10.31 0.91
C SER A 65 -2.08 11.11 -0.33
N PHE A 66 -1.09 11.67 -1.03
CA PHE A 66 -1.29 12.42 -2.28
C PHE A 66 -2.02 11.58 -3.33
N LEU A 67 -1.56 10.36 -3.59
CA LEU A 67 -2.23 9.45 -4.53
C LEU A 67 -3.64 9.08 -4.07
N SER A 68 -3.84 8.87 -2.77
CA SER A 68 -5.13 8.54 -2.16
C SER A 68 -6.15 9.68 -2.29
N PHE A 69 -5.73 10.93 -2.10
CA PHE A 69 -6.56 12.13 -2.34
C PHE A 69 -6.93 12.29 -3.83
N HIS A 70 -6.07 11.82 -4.73
CA HIS A 70 -6.36 11.75 -6.17
C HIS A 70 -7.10 10.47 -6.61
N ASN A 71 -7.67 9.73 -5.66
CA ASN A 71 -8.47 8.52 -5.88
C ASN A 71 -7.74 7.37 -6.60
N TYR A 72 -6.42 7.30 -6.45
CA TYR A 72 -5.66 6.12 -6.86
C TYR A 72 -5.71 5.07 -5.75
N LEU A 73 -6.36 3.94 -6.04
CA LEU A 73 -6.40 2.79 -5.12
C LEU A 73 -5.06 2.06 -5.15
N ILE A 74 -4.38 2.04 -4.02
CA ILE A 74 -3.12 1.33 -3.80
C ILE A 74 -3.45 -0.01 -3.16
N TYR A 75 -3.01 -1.10 -3.77
CA TYR A 75 -3.26 -2.47 -3.30
C TYR A 75 -2.05 -3.06 -2.56
N GLN A 76 -0.85 -2.60 -2.89
CA GLN A 76 0.38 -2.96 -2.21
C GLN A 76 1.41 -1.84 -2.27
N ILE A 77 2.26 -1.78 -1.25
CA ILE A 77 3.39 -0.89 -1.07
C ILE A 77 4.55 -1.78 -0.63
N ILE A 78 5.48 -2.02 -1.54
CA ILE A 78 6.61 -2.97 -1.36
C ILE A 78 7.91 -2.18 -1.41
N GLU A 79 8.80 -2.36 -0.44
CA GLU A 79 10.17 -1.86 -0.54
C GLU A 79 10.99 -2.75 -1.51
N SER A 80 11.76 -2.17 -2.43
CA SER A 80 12.44 -2.92 -3.51
C SER A 80 13.44 -3.97 -3.03
N ASN A 81 13.83 -3.89 -1.76
CA ASN A 81 14.75 -4.83 -1.12
C ASN A 81 14.06 -6.14 -0.71
N HIS A 82 12.72 -6.18 -0.74
CA HIS A 82 11.94 -7.37 -0.40
C HIS A 82 11.59 -8.19 -1.64
N SER A 83 11.64 -9.51 -1.50
CA SER A 83 11.36 -10.51 -2.55
C SER A 83 9.86 -10.74 -2.81
N GLU A 84 9.03 -9.79 -2.39
CA GLU A 84 7.58 -9.91 -2.47
C GLU A 84 7.10 -9.75 -3.90
N LYS A 85 6.24 -10.68 -4.33
CA LYS A 85 5.64 -10.63 -5.66
C LYS A 85 4.49 -9.63 -5.70
N LEU A 86 4.42 -8.89 -6.80
CA LEU A 86 3.25 -8.09 -7.13
C LEU A 86 1.99 -8.98 -7.18
N LEU A 87 0.97 -8.54 -6.46
CA LEU A 87 -0.36 -9.11 -6.44
C LEU A 87 -1.00 -8.88 -7.80
N ASP A 88 -1.39 -9.98 -8.45
CA ASP A 88 -2.17 -9.92 -9.66
C ASP A 88 -3.60 -9.48 -9.35
N LEU A 89 -3.90 -8.23 -9.69
CA LEU A 89 -5.20 -7.61 -9.46
C LEU A 89 -6.28 -8.14 -10.38
N ASP A 90 -5.98 -8.77 -11.52
CA ASP A 90 -7.05 -9.23 -12.41
C ASP A 90 -7.56 -10.62 -11.97
N HIS A 91 -6.70 -11.42 -11.32
CA HIS A 91 -7.04 -12.78 -10.91
C HIS A 91 -7.50 -12.94 -9.46
N LEU A 92 -7.26 -11.98 -8.55
CA LEU A 92 -7.39 -12.19 -7.10
C LEU A 92 -8.50 -11.39 -6.38
N LEU A 93 -9.28 -10.57 -7.10
CA LEU A 93 -10.17 -9.54 -6.51
C LEU A 93 -11.29 -10.06 -5.61
N LEU A 94 -11.80 -11.27 -5.86
CA LEU A 94 -13.07 -11.70 -5.26
C LEU A 94 -12.90 -12.47 -3.95
N SER A 95 -11.70 -13.01 -3.68
CA SER A 95 -11.47 -13.83 -2.48
C SER A 95 -10.87 -13.01 -1.34
N SER A 96 -11.27 -13.34 -0.11
CA SER A 96 -10.61 -12.82 1.08
C SER A 96 -9.14 -13.28 1.13
N LYS A 97 -8.24 -12.33 1.34
CA LYS A 97 -6.79 -12.48 1.40
C LYS A 97 -6.27 -11.93 2.72
N ARG A 98 -5.05 -12.31 3.09
CA ARG A 98 -4.34 -11.76 4.25
C ARG A 98 -3.36 -10.70 3.78
N PHE A 99 -3.40 -9.57 4.44
CA PHE A 99 -2.52 -8.44 4.22
C PHE A 99 -1.89 -8.02 5.53
N GLU A 100 -0.75 -7.37 5.41
CA GLU A 100 -0.10 -6.70 6.53
C GLU A 100 0.04 -5.22 6.17
N LEU A 101 -0.40 -4.36 7.06
CA LEU A 101 -0.33 -2.91 6.94
C LEU A 101 0.59 -2.38 8.04
N THR A 102 1.62 -1.64 7.66
CA THR A 102 2.56 -1.01 8.59
C THR A 102 2.20 0.46 8.72
N ILE A 103 2.00 0.91 9.96
CA ILE A 103 1.58 2.29 10.28
C ILE A 103 2.60 2.90 11.23
N ASP A 104 3.04 4.12 10.93
CA ASP A 104 3.91 4.86 11.84
C ASP A 104 3.15 5.24 13.12
N GLY A 105 3.84 5.18 14.26
CA GLY A 105 3.25 5.59 15.53
C GLY A 105 2.12 4.69 16.05
N LEU A 106 1.94 3.46 15.54
CA LEU A 106 0.85 2.57 15.98
C LEU A 106 0.90 2.16 17.47
N TYR A 107 2.06 2.37 18.12
CA TYR A 107 2.23 2.21 19.56
C TYR A 107 1.61 3.35 20.38
N ASP A 108 1.41 4.53 19.76
CA ASP A 108 0.70 5.65 20.36
C ASP A 108 -0.79 5.32 20.42
N ALA A 109 -1.38 5.41 21.62
CA ALA A 109 -2.79 5.13 21.85
C ALA A 109 -3.70 6.00 20.96
N PHE A 110 -3.35 7.26 20.73
CA PHE A 110 -4.15 8.18 19.93
C PHE A 110 -4.17 7.78 18.45
N VAL A 111 -3.01 7.39 17.90
CA VAL A 111 -2.93 6.88 16.51
C VAL A 111 -3.69 5.56 16.41
N LYS A 112 -3.48 4.66 17.37
CA LYS A 112 -4.13 3.35 17.39
C LYS A 112 -5.66 3.46 17.45
N ASP A 113 -6.20 4.33 18.31
CA ASP A 113 -7.65 4.54 18.44
C ASP A 113 -8.25 5.07 17.13
N LYS A 114 -7.60 6.06 16.48
CA LYS A 114 -8.04 6.54 15.16
C LYS A 114 -8.04 5.44 14.10
N VAL A 115 -7.02 4.57 14.10
CA VAL A 115 -6.98 3.44 13.16
C VAL A 115 -8.11 2.44 13.45
N ILE A 116 -8.41 2.18 14.73
CA ILE A 116 -9.55 1.35 15.14
C ILE A 116 -10.87 1.95 14.66
N ASP A 117 -11.06 3.26 14.79
CA ASP A 117 -12.26 3.95 14.31
C ASP A 117 -12.44 3.80 12.79
N ILE A 118 -11.37 3.95 12.02
CA ILE A 118 -11.37 3.75 10.56
C ILE A 118 -11.71 2.29 10.21
N LEU A 119 -11.11 1.32 10.91
CA LEU A 119 -11.40 -0.11 10.70
C LEU A 119 -12.87 -0.43 11.00
N ASN A 120 -13.40 0.11 12.10
CA ASN A 120 -14.81 -0.05 12.48
C ASN A 120 -15.75 0.57 11.45
N LEU A 121 -15.42 1.76 10.93
CA LEU A 121 -16.20 2.43 9.89
C LEU A 121 -16.28 1.59 8.61
N ILE A 122 -15.18 0.96 8.19
CA ILE A 122 -15.21 0.05 7.02
C ILE A 122 -16.01 -1.21 7.34
N ASN A 123 -15.85 -1.76 8.55
CA ASN A 123 -16.50 -3.01 8.98
C ASN A 123 -18.04 -2.92 9.02
N GLN A 124 -18.60 -1.70 9.08
CA GLN A 124 -20.05 -1.49 8.95
C GLN A 124 -20.61 -1.84 7.57
N THR A 125 -19.78 -1.76 6.52
CA THR A 125 -20.20 -1.93 5.12
C THR A 125 -19.55 -3.12 4.42
N GLU A 126 -18.38 -3.54 4.89
CA GLU A 126 -17.53 -4.53 4.25
C GLU A 126 -17.00 -5.48 5.31
N HIS A 127 -16.81 -6.76 4.99
CA HIS A 127 -16.27 -7.72 5.96
C HIS A 127 -14.75 -7.56 6.11
N ILE A 128 -14.28 -7.11 7.28
CA ILE A 128 -12.87 -7.05 7.67
C ILE A 128 -12.66 -7.82 8.97
N THR A 129 -11.61 -8.64 9.03
CA THR A 129 -11.04 -9.10 10.31
C THR A 129 -9.61 -8.58 10.45
N TYR A 130 -9.23 -8.12 11.63
CA TYR A 130 -7.91 -7.55 11.86
C TYR A 130 -7.33 -7.92 13.22
N THR A 131 -6.00 -7.95 13.31
CA THR A 131 -5.25 -8.06 14.55
C THR A 131 -4.07 -7.09 14.56
N PHE A 132 -3.83 -6.45 15.70
CA PHE A 132 -2.67 -5.59 15.90
C PHE A 132 -1.46 -6.41 16.37
N ASN A 133 -0.28 -6.11 15.81
CA ASN A 133 0.98 -6.66 16.24
C ASN A 133 2.07 -5.59 16.17
N ARG A 134 2.43 -5.00 17.32
CA ARG A 134 3.40 -3.89 17.43
C ARG A 134 3.05 -2.72 16.49
N ASP A 135 3.84 -2.53 15.44
CA ASP A 135 3.75 -1.50 14.41
C ASP A 135 2.92 -1.92 13.17
N LYS A 136 2.34 -3.12 13.22
CA LYS A 136 1.66 -3.76 12.09
C LYS A 136 0.22 -4.13 12.41
N ILE A 137 -0.59 -4.17 11.38
CA ILE A 137 -1.97 -4.66 11.40
C ILE A 137 -2.08 -5.77 10.38
N ASN A 138 -2.40 -6.97 10.85
CA ASN A 138 -2.75 -8.07 9.97
C ASN A 138 -4.24 -7.94 9.65
N VAL A 139 -4.58 -7.82 8.37
CA VAL A 139 -5.95 -7.59 7.90
C VAL A 139 -6.34 -8.73 6.98
N SER A 140 -7.51 -9.34 7.20
CA SER A 140 -8.11 -10.28 6.25
C SER A 140 -9.37 -9.69 5.63
N CYS A 141 -9.31 -9.41 4.33
CA CYS A 141 -10.40 -8.83 3.55
C CYS A 141 -10.18 -9.06 2.04
N SER A 142 -11.11 -8.59 1.20
CA SER A 142 -10.86 -8.58 -0.26
C SER A 142 -9.80 -7.53 -0.63
N PRO A 143 -9.03 -7.70 -1.72
CA PRO A 143 -8.05 -6.70 -2.15
C PRO A 143 -8.65 -5.31 -2.35
N LYS A 144 -9.90 -5.22 -2.81
CA LYS A 144 -10.61 -3.94 -3.00
C LYS A 144 -10.87 -3.25 -1.66
N VAL A 145 -11.29 -4.00 -0.65
CA VAL A 145 -11.53 -3.48 0.70
C VAL A 145 -10.20 -3.05 1.34
N PHE A 146 -9.13 -3.82 1.12
CA PHE A 146 -7.79 -3.45 1.60
C PHE A 146 -7.29 -2.14 0.98
N ALA A 147 -7.46 -1.95 -0.33
CA ALA A 147 -7.09 -0.70 -0.99
C ALA A 147 -7.90 0.50 -0.47
N LYS A 148 -9.19 0.30 -0.18
CA LYS A 148 -10.05 1.31 0.47
C LYS A 148 -9.56 1.62 1.88
N LEU A 149 -9.11 0.63 2.64
CA LEU A 149 -8.53 0.81 3.97
C LEU A 149 -7.25 1.67 3.91
N ILE A 150 -6.33 1.37 2.99
CA ILE A 150 -5.12 2.18 2.78
C ILE A 150 -5.50 3.63 2.46
N GLN A 151 -6.44 3.82 1.54
CA GLN A 151 -6.91 5.15 1.13
C GLN A 151 -7.50 5.91 2.32
N MET A 152 -8.36 5.28 3.14
CA MET A 152 -8.97 5.90 4.30
C MET A 152 -7.92 6.28 5.36
N ILE A 153 -7.00 5.38 5.69
CA ILE A 153 -5.93 5.66 6.65
C ILE A 153 -5.07 6.85 6.19
N ALA A 154 -4.62 6.83 4.93
CA ALA A 154 -3.79 7.89 4.38
C ALA A 154 -4.53 9.25 4.32
N THR A 155 -5.81 9.26 3.94
CA THR A 155 -6.62 10.50 3.88
C THR A 155 -7.03 11.04 5.26
N HIS A 156 -6.90 10.24 6.32
CA HIS A 156 -7.06 10.69 7.71
C HIS A 156 -5.74 11.14 8.35
N ASN A 157 -4.71 11.39 7.53
CA ASN A 157 -3.38 11.86 7.95
C ASN A 157 -2.69 10.88 8.91
N ILE A 158 -2.86 9.58 8.66
CA ILE A 158 -2.14 8.53 9.38
C ILE A 158 -1.10 7.95 8.42
N ASP A 159 0.14 7.92 8.88
CA ASP A 159 1.28 7.60 8.03
C ASP A 159 1.37 6.10 7.75
N VAL A 160 1.06 5.72 6.51
CA VAL A 160 1.23 4.35 6.02
C VAL A 160 2.67 4.16 5.55
N LEU A 161 3.36 3.17 6.11
CA LEU A 161 4.77 2.88 5.79
C LEU A 161 4.94 1.66 4.86
N GLY A 162 3.94 0.78 4.81
CA GLY A 162 3.99 -0.43 4.00
C GLY A 162 2.65 -1.14 3.98
N ALA A 163 2.39 -1.88 2.91
CA ALA A 163 1.15 -2.62 2.73
C ALA A 163 1.42 -3.83 1.83
N ILE A 164 1.48 -5.02 2.41
CA ILE A 164 1.97 -6.21 1.72
C ILE A 164 0.92 -7.31 1.73
N TYR A 165 0.94 -8.14 0.69
CA TYR A 165 0.11 -9.34 0.62
C TYR A 165 0.85 -10.50 1.25
N GLN A 166 0.21 -11.19 2.20
CA GLN A 166 0.76 -12.37 2.83
C GLN A 166 0.13 -13.62 2.20
N PRO A 167 0.81 -14.29 1.23
CA PRO A 167 0.34 -15.57 0.74
C PRO A 167 0.31 -16.57 1.89
N ARG A 168 -0.73 -17.42 1.95
CA ARG A 168 -0.71 -18.56 2.87
C ARG A 168 0.52 -19.41 2.53
N LEU A 169 1.43 -19.55 3.49
CA LEU A 169 2.40 -20.63 3.47
C LEU A 169 1.58 -21.92 3.53
N MET A 170 1.31 -22.53 2.36
CA MET A 170 1.06 -23.96 2.36
C MET A 170 2.38 -24.56 2.80
N ASN A 171 2.50 -24.89 4.10
CA ASN A 171 3.48 -25.86 4.52
C ASN A 171 3.27 -27.04 3.57
N LYS A 172 4.25 -27.30 2.70
CA LYS A 172 4.40 -28.62 2.11
C LYS A 172 4.60 -29.51 3.32
N ALA A 173 3.52 -30.06 3.86
CA ALA A 173 3.60 -31.23 4.71
C ALA A 173 4.37 -32.23 3.86
N ARG A 174 5.65 -32.43 4.18
CA ARG A 174 6.40 -33.57 3.70
C ARG A 174 5.65 -34.77 4.25
N ILE A 175 4.79 -35.35 3.42
CA ILE A 175 4.31 -36.70 3.64
C ILE A 175 5.53 -37.56 3.35
N SER A 176 6.27 -37.88 4.41
CA SER A 176 7.31 -38.92 4.44
C SER A 176 6.65 -40.29 4.54
#